data_AF-A0A553IIP7-F1
#
_entry.id   AF-A0A553IIP7-F1
#
_cell.length_a   1.000
_cell.length_b   1.000
_cell.length_c   1.000
_cell.angle_alpha   90.00
_cell.angle_beta   90.00
_cell.angle_gamma   90.00
#
_symmetry.space_group_name_H-M   'P 1'
#
loop_
_entity.id
_entity.type
_entity.pdbx_description
1 polymer ?
#
loop_
_entity_poly.entity_id
_entity_poly.type
_entity_poly.pdbx_seq_one_letter_code
_entity_poly.pdbx_strand_id
1 'polypeptide(L)' 'MTVKEFLDKEKPNKYIITDRMRTPFKEEQLKWLDLSDIEVRTTDILADGTVRIHSDYMPDAC' A
#
# COMPACT_ATOMS: atom_id res chain seq x y z
N MET A 1 10.41 1.47 5.47
CA MET A 1 9.32 0.85 6.27
C MET A 1 8.43 0.14 5.30
N THR A 2 8.17 -1.14 5.52
CA THR A 2 7.39 -1.94 4.57
C THR A 2 5.89 -1.75 4.77
N VAL A 3 5.10 -2.06 3.75
CA VAL A 3 3.63 -1.98 3.83
C VAL A 3 3.12 -2.88 4.96
N LYS A 4 3.71 -4.07 5.09
CA LYS A 4 3.37 -5.01 6.17
C LYS A 4 3.66 -4.44 7.56
N GLU A 5 4.84 -3.85 7.78
CA GLU A 5 5.17 -3.21 9.05
C GLU A 5 4.26 -2.01 9.35
N PHE A 6 3.91 -1.23 8.33
CA PHE A 6 3.00 -0.09 8.51
C PHE A 6 1.60 -0.56 8.94
N LEU A 7 1.07 -1.60 8.29
CA LEU A 7 -0.23 -2.17 8.65
C LEU A 7 -0.22 -2.80 10.04
N ASP A 8 0.86 -3.46 10.43
CA ASP A 8 0.99 -4.06 11.77
C ASP A 8 1.10 -3.01 12.88
N LYS A 9 1.80 -1.90 12.60
CA LYS A 9 2.03 -0.81 13.56
C LYS A 9 0.82 0.09 13.74
N GLU A 10 0.26 0.60 12.64
CA GLU A 10 -0.82 1.60 12.67
C GLU A 10 -2.21 0.97 12.74
N LYS A 11 -2.36 -0.28 12.27
CA LYS A 11 -3.63 -1.02 12.20
C LYS A 11 -4.81 -0.17 11.73
N PRO A 12 -4.69 0.51 10.57
CA PRO A 12 -5.74 1.39 10.08
C PRO A 12 -7.02 0.61 9.76
N ASN A 13 -8.18 1.09 10.22
CA ASN A 13 -9.48 0.48 9.93
C ASN A 13 -9.83 0.46 8.43
N LYS A 14 -9.37 1.47 7.68
CA LYS A 14 -9.52 1.57 6.23
C LYS A 14 -8.22 2.03 5.62
N TYR A 15 -7.71 1.28 4.65
CA TYR A 15 -6.52 1.65 3.92
C TYR A 15 -6.64 1.35 2.42
N ILE A 16 -5.91 2.12 1.62
CA ILE A 16 -5.79 1.91 0.17
C ILE A 16 -4.30 1.91 -0.14
N ILE A 17 -3.78 0.76 -0.56
CA ILE A 17 -2.39 0.69 -1.03
C ILE A 17 -2.41 1.07 -2.51
N THR A 18 -1.53 1.98 -2.91
CA THR A 18 -1.34 2.38 -4.31
C THR A 18 0.09 2.16 -4.72
N ASP A 19 0.29 1.72 -5.96
CA ASP A 19 1.61 1.59 -6.56
C ASP A 19 2.23 2.96 -6.90
N ARG A 20 3.45 2.94 -7.46
CA ARG A 20 4.16 4.16 -7.87
C ARG A 20 3.38 5.02 -8.87
N MET A 21 2.53 4.43 -9.71
CA MET A 21 1.65 5.13 -10.65
C MET A 21 0.36 5.66 -10.01
N ARG A 22 0.21 5.59 -8.68
CA ARG A 22 -1.00 5.96 -7.92
C ARG A 22 -2.21 5.09 -8.27
N THR A 23 -2.00 3.88 -8.79
CA THR A 23 -3.06 2.92 -9.04
C THR A 23 -3.32 2.15 -7.75
N PRO A 24 -4.57 2.11 -7.26
CA PRO A 24 -4.90 1.29 -6.11
C PRO A 24 -4.71 -0.19 -6.45
N PHE A 25 -4.06 -0.93 -5.57
CA PHE A 25 -3.98 -2.38 -5.67
C PHE A 25 -5.38 -2.97 -5.53
N LYS A 26 -5.69 -3.91 -6.43
CA LYS A 26 -6.88 -4.75 -6.30
C LYS A 26 -6.63 -5.81 -5.23
N GLU A 27 -7.70 -6.26 -4.57
CA GLU A 27 -7.63 -7.36 -3.59
C GLU A 27 -6.97 -8.62 -4.15
N GLU A 28 -7.18 -8.90 -5.44
CA GLU A 28 -6.54 -10.01 -6.13
C GLU A 28 -5.02 -9.85 -6.19
N GLN A 29 -4.53 -8.65 -6.51
CA GLN A 29 -3.09 -8.39 -6.58
C GLN A 29 -2.43 -8.52 -5.20
N LEU A 30 -3.10 -8.04 -4.14
CA LEU A 30 -2.59 -8.13 -2.76
C LEU A 30 -2.37 -9.57 -2.29
N LYS A 31 -3.05 -10.56 -2.87
CA LYS A 31 -2.83 -11.99 -2.57
C LYS A 31 -1.53 -12.54 -3.15
N TRP A 32 -1.09 -11.98 -4.28
CA TRP A 32 0.10 -12.41 -4.99
C TRP A 32 1.33 -11.55 -4.67
N LEU A 33 1.12 -10.39 -4.06
CA LEU A 33 2.16 -9.43 -3.71
C LEU A 33 2.72 -9.72 -2.32
N ASP A 34 4.04 -9.75 -2.20
CA ASP A 34 4.68 -9.79 -0.89
C ASP A 34 4.76 -8.38 -0.29
N LEU A 35 3.82 -8.06 0.60
CA LEU A 35 3.76 -6.76 1.28
C LEU A 35 4.95 -6.52 2.23
N SER A 36 5.75 -7.55 2.53
CA SER A 36 6.96 -7.45 3.35
C SER A 36 8.16 -6.96 2.54
N ASP A 37 8.11 -7.08 1.22
CA ASP A 37 9.16 -6.59 0.32
C ASP A 37 8.84 -5.17 -0.20
N ILE A 38 7.56 -4.78 -0.15
CA ILE A 38 7.10 -3.49 -0.64
C ILE A 38 7.35 -2.38 0.37
N GLU A 39 8.19 -1.42 0.00
CA GLU A 39 8.44 -0.22 0.81
C GLU A 39 7.36 0.85 0.64
N VAL A 40 6.96 1.46 1.76
CA VAL A 40 6.10 2.63 1.82
C VAL A 40 6.94 3.87 1.56
N ARG A 41 6.59 4.64 0.53
CA ARG A 41 7.21 5.94 0.26
C ARG A 41 6.49 7.06 0.98
N THR A 42 5.16 7.04 0.97
CA THR A 42 4.34 8.13 1.52
C THR A 42 3.02 7.57 2.00
N THR A 43 2.49 8.13 3.08
CA THR A 43 1.13 7.85 3.54
C THR A 43 0.35 9.14 3.60
N ASP A 44 -0.88 9.09 3.15
CA ASP A 44 -1.80 10.23 3.10
C ASP A 44 -3.08 9.82 3.81
N ILE A 45 -3.65 10.71 4.61
CA ILE A 45 -4.88 10.43 5.35
C ILE A 45 -6.00 11.24 4.68
N LEU A 46 -6.92 10.52 4.05
CA LEU A 46 -8.08 11.13 3.39
C LEU A 46 -9.04 11.69 4.44
N ALA A 47 -9.88 12.64 4.02
CA ALA A 47 -10.87 13.29 4.89
C ALA A 47 -11.88 12.32 5.54
N ASP A 48 -12.09 11.12 4.95
CA ASP A 48 -12.92 10.04 5.51
C ASP A 48 -12.19 9.19 6.58
N GLY A 49 -10.94 9.53 6.92
CA GLY A 49 -10.08 8.73 7.80
C GLY A 49 -9.46 7.50 7.11
N THR A 50 -9.56 7.40 5.79
CA THR A 50 -8.95 6.31 5.01
C THR A 50 -7.47 6.60 4.77
N VAL A 51 -6.59 5.66 5.13
CA VAL A 51 -5.14 5.80 4.96
C VAL A 51 -4.73 5.33 3.57
N ARG A 52 -4.30 6.26 2.71
CA ARG A 52 -3.73 5.96 1.41
C ARG A 52 -2.22 5.75 1.54
N ILE A 53 -1.76 4.54 1.26
CA ILE A 53 -0.37 4.12 1.37
C ILE A 53 0.23 4.09 -0.04
N HIS A 54 1.12 5.03 -0.35
CA HIS A 54 1.88 5.02 -1.58
C HIS A 54 3.13 4.16 -1.41
N SER A 55 3.20 3.07 -2.16
CA SER A 55 4.35 2.19 -2.19
C SER A 55 5.27 2.48 -3.39
N ASP A 56 6.52 2.01 -3.30
CA ASP A 56 7.46 2.05 -4.42
C ASP A 56 7.28 0.88 -5.41
N TYR A 57 6.28 0.03 -5.17
CA TYR A 57 6.01 -1.10 -6.04
C TYR A 57 5.78 -0.63 -7.48
N MET A 58 6.51 -1.23 -8.41
CA MET A 58 6.27 -1.14 -9.84
C MET A 58 5.88 -2.54 -10.30
N PRO A 59 4.70 -2.74 -10.91
CA PRO A 59 4.46 -4.00 -11.61
C PRO A 59 5.49 -4.11 -12.72
N ASP A 60 6.32 -5.14 -12.66
CA ASP A 60 7.29 -5.47 -13.71
C ASP A 60 6.51 -5.66 -15.02
N ALA A 61 6.58 -4.66 -15.90
CA ALA A 61 6.04 -4.74 -17.23
C ALA A 61 7.06 -5.47 -18.09
N CYS A 62 6.87 -6.77 -18.28
CA CYS A 62 7.54 -7.53 -19.34
C CYS A 62 6.52 -8.43 -20.02
#